data_AF-A0A255Y8W9-F1
#
_entry.id   AF-A0A255Y8W9-F1
#
_cell.length_a   1.000
_cell.length_b   1.000
_cell.length_c   1.000
_cell.angle_alpha   90.00
_cell.angle_beta   90.00
_cell.angle_gamma   90.00
#
_symmetry.space_group_name_H-M   'P 1'
#
loop_
_entity.id
_entity.type
_entity.pdbx_description
1 polymer ?
#
loop_
_entity_poly.entity_id
_entity_poly.type
_entity_poly.pdbx_seq_one_letter_code
_entity_poly.pdbx_strand_id
1 'polypeptide(L)'
;MRCWPGCLLSKTLPFRPRPLLDPDLPFRLPGGLTAEALGITTESSFPSDHGVLFFALATGIWLVSRRAGLLAFTWALVMIALPRLYLGLHYASDLLAGAAIGVVVSLAGARLLPRLAPVKWAAAWASRQPALFYPMFFVAMMELATMLVDVRALVVVLRQA
;
A
#
# COMPACT_ATOMS: atom_id res chain seq x y z
N MET A 1 16.90 0.34 -18.09
CA MET A 1 16.49 0.73 -16.73
C MET A 1 15.41 1.82 -16.80
N ARG A 2 14.12 1.48 -16.93
CA ARG A 2 13.02 2.46 -16.92
C ARG A 2 12.12 2.18 -15.72
N CYS A 3 12.06 3.15 -14.82
CA CYS A 3 11.36 3.09 -13.54
C CYS A 3 9.93 3.59 -13.69
N TRP A 4 8.97 2.78 -13.22
CA TRP A 4 7.56 3.14 -13.05
C TRP A 4 7.39 4.21 -11.95
N PRO A 5 6.28 4.96 -11.87
CA PRO A 5 6.14 6.11 -10.97
C PRO A 5 6.39 5.81 -9.47
N GLY A 6 6.17 4.57 -9.00
CA GLY A 6 6.52 4.15 -7.64
C GLY A 6 8.03 4.08 -7.35
N CYS A 7 8.86 3.78 -8.35
CA CYS A 7 10.32 3.78 -8.22
C CYS A 7 10.88 5.21 -8.09
N LEU A 8 10.13 6.24 -8.53
CA LEU A 8 10.58 7.63 -8.44
C LEU A 8 10.62 8.14 -6.99
N LEU A 9 9.63 7.76 -6.16
CA LEU A 9 9.62 8.09 -4.73
C LEU A 9 10.64 7.26 -3.93
N SER A 10 10.80 5.97 -4.26
CA SER A 10 11.81 5.11 -3.63
C SER A 10 13.26 5.56 -3.93
N LYS A 11 13.53 6.12 -5.11
CA LYS A 11 14.85 6.64 -5.49
C LYS A 11 15.17 8.04 -4.96
N THR A 12 14.18 8.80 -4.52
CA THR A 12 14.36 10.21 -4.10
C THR A 12 14.42 10.37 -2.59
N LEU A 13 13.97 9.37 -1.82
CA LEU A 13 14.02 9.36 -0.36
C LEU A 13 15.28 8.61 0.12
N PRO A 14 15.86 9.00 1.28
CA PRO A 14 17.05 8.33 1.81
C PRO A 14 16.73 6.86 2.09
N PHE A 15 17.52 5.96 1.50
CA PHE A 15 17.40 4.53 1.72
C PHE A 15 17.55 4.22 3.21
N ARG A 16 16.48 3.71 3.82
CA ARG A 16 16.50 3.26 5.22
C ARG A 16 16.48 1.73 5.21
N PRO A 17 17.53 1.05 5.70
CA PRO A 17 17.49 -0.41 5.84
C PRO A 17 16.39 -0.79 6.84
N ARG A 18 15.78 -1.97 6.64
CA ARG A 18 14.75 -2.46 7.55
C ARG A 18 15.41 -2.76 8.91
N PRO A 19 14.72 -2.54 10.05
CA PRO A 19 15.27 -2.84 11.37
C PRO A 19 15.83 -4.27 11.52
N LEU A 20 15.28 -5.23 10.74
CA LEU A 20 15.76 -6.61 10.68
C LEU A 20 17.13 -6.80 10.00
N LEU A 21 17.56 -5.83 9.19
CA LEU A 21 18.81 -5.81 8.41
C LEU A 21 19.81 -4.80 8.97
N ASP A 22 19.43 -4.06 10.03
CA ASP A 22 20.28 -3.08 10.68
C ASP A 22 21.24 -3.81 11.65
N PRO A 23 22.56 -3.83 11.39
CA PRO A 23 23.52 -4.54 12.23
C PRO A 23 23.67 -3.93 13.63
N ASP A 24 23.20 -2.69 13.84
CA ASP A 24 23.28 -1.99 15.13
C ASP A 24 22.10 -2.31 16.07
N LEU A 25 21.04 -2.96 15.56
CA LEU A 25 19.89 -3.40 16.35
C LEU A 25 20.00 -4.91 16.65
N PRO A 26 20.03 -5.33 17.93
CA PRO A 26 20.00 -6.75 18.31
C PRO A 26 18.58 -7.33 18.17
N PHE A 27 17.95 -7.16 17.01
CA PHE A 27 16.61 -7.65 16.74
C PHE A 27 16.67 -9.13 16.33
N ARG A 28 16.28 -10.02 17.26
CA ARG A 28 16.18 -11.47 16.99
C ARG A 28 14.72 -11.86 16.85
N LEU A 29 14.36 -12.41 15.69
CA LEU A 29 13.03 -12.97 15.48
C LEU A 29 12.80 -14.15 16.44
N PRO A 30 11.72 -14.14 17.23
CA PRO A 30 11.37 -15.30 18.05
C PRO A 30 10.93 -16.46 17.14
N GLY A 31 11.39 -17.68 17.44
CA GLY A 31 10.92 -18.91 16.80
C GLY A 31 11.66 -19.39 15.55
N GLY A 32 12.88 -18.91 15.27
CA GLY A 32 13.69 -19.41 14.15
C GLY A 32 13.20 -19.01 12.75
N LEU A 33 12.29 -18.03 12.68
CA LEU A 33 11.81 -17.45 11.42
C LEU A 33 12.99 -16.75 10.71
N THR A 34 13.25 -17.10 9.45
CA THR A 34 14.27 -16.46 8.61
C THR A 34 13.66 -15.32 7.80
N ALA A 35 14.48 -14.34 7.41
CA ALA A 35 14.06 -13.21 6.57
C ALA A 35 13.43 -13.65 5.23
N GLU A 36 13.88 -14.79 4.71
CA GLU A 36 13.32 -15.45 3.52
C GLU A 36 11.90 -15.99 3.74
N ALA A 37 11.63 -16.62 4.89
CA ALA A 37 10.30 -17.14 5.23
C ALA A 37 9.24 -16.03 5.35
N LEU A 38 9.68 -14.79 5.59
CA LEU A 38 8.83 -13.60 5.67
C LEU A 38 8.73 -12.84 4.33
N GLY A 39 9.32 -13.35 3.25
CA GLY A 39 9.26 -12.74 1.92
C GLY A 39 9.91 -11.36 1.86
N ILE A 40 10.91 -11.10 2.69
CA ILE A 40 11.56 -9.79 2.78
C ILE A 40 12.42 -9.59 1.54
N THR A 41 11.97 -8.73 0.63
CA THR A 41 12.80 -8.26 -0.48
C THR A 41 13.77 -7.17 0.01
N THR A 42 14.95 -7.08 -0.59
CA THR A 42 15.99 -6.05 -0.32
C THR A 42 15.57 -4.62 -0.72
N GLU A 43 14.29 -4.41 -1.00
CA GLU A 43 13.70 -3.15 -1.41
C GLU A 43 13.45 -2.24 -0.20
N SER A 44 13.63 -0.94 -0.42
CA SER A 44 13.58 0.13 0.60
C SER A 44 12.39 0.01 1.55
N SER A 45 12.65 0.20 2.85
CA SER A 45 11.64 0.24 3.92
C SER A 45 10.75 1.49 3.86
N PHE A 46 11.16 2.50 3.11
CA PHE A 46 10.59 3.83 3.14
C PHE A 46 10.13 4.28 1.75
N PRO A 47 8.86 4.72 1.58
CA PRO A 47 7.72 4.60 2.51
C PRO A 47 7.11 3.18 2.51
N SER A 48 6.36 2.83 3.56
CA SER A 48 5.59 1.57 3.55
C SER A 48 4.38 1.69 2.63
N ASP A 49 4.42 1.05 1.47
CA ASP A 49 3.29 1.00 0.52
C ASP A 49 1.99 0.54 1.20
N HIS A 50 2.10 -0.42 2.13
CA HIS A 50 0.98 -0.93 2.92
C HIS A 50 0.45 0.14 3.88
N GLY A 51 1.34 0.86 4.58
CA GLY A 51 0.94 1.98 5.43
C GLY A 51 0.19 3.06 4.65
N VAL A 52 0.68 3.45 3.47
CA VAL A 52 0.02 4.47 2.65
C VAL A 52 -1.36 3.98 2.16
N LEU A 53 -1.44 2.77 1.60
CA LEU A 53 -2.68 2.23 1.04
C LEU A 53 -3.78 2.04 2.09
N PHE A 54 -3.49 1.32 3.17
CA PHE A 54 -4.51 0.93 4.15
C PHE A 54 -5.01 2.13 4.97
N PHE A 55 -4.14 3.08 5.31
CA PHE A 55 -4.57 4.30 5.99
C PHE A 55 -5.30 5.27 5.04
N ALA A 56 -4.97 5.30 3.75
CA ALA A 56 -5.74 6.05 2.76
C ALA A 56 -7.17 5.49 2.59
N LEU A 57 -7.31 4.15 2.55
CA LEU A 57 -8.60 3.46 2.51
C LEU A 57 -9.42 3.72 3.78
N ALA A 58 -8.82 3.57 4.96
CA ALA A 58 -9.48 3.86 6.24
C ALA A 58 -9.97 5.31 6.32
N THR A 59 -9.18 6.26 5.80
CA THR A 59 -9.56 7.68 5.69
C THR A 59 -10.75 7.86 4.75
N GLY A 60 -10.76 7.18 3.60
CA GLY A 60 -11.89 7.23 2.66
C GLY A 60 -13.19 6.71 3.28
N ILE A 61 -13.12 5.59 4.00
CA ILE A 61 -14.26 5.02 4.74
C ILE A 61 -14.72 6.00 5.81
N TRP A 62 -13.80 6.64 6.54
CA TRP A 62 -14.13 7.61 7.59
C TRP A 62 -14.87 8.85 7.07
N LEU A 63 -14.54 9.30 5.86
CA LEU A 63 -15.24 10.41 5.20
C LEU A 63 -16.68 10.06 4.84
N VAL A 64 -17.00 8.79 4.58
CA VAL A 64 -18.36 8.32 4.30
C VAL A 64 -19.12 8.00 5.60
N SER A 65 -18.48 7.29 6.53
CA SER A 65 -19.05 6.88 7.81
C SER A 65 -17.99 6.89 8.90
N ARG A 66 -18.14 7.77 9.89
CA ARG A 66 -17.16 7.93 10.97
C ARG A 66 -16.99 6.66 11.81
N ARG A 67 -18.07 5.90 12.04
CA ARG A 67 -18.04 4.63 12.80
C ARG A 67 -17.30 3.54 12.03
N ALA A 68 -17.63 3.35 10.75
CA ALA A 68 -16.93 2.38 9.91
C ALA A 68 -15.46 2.76 9.69
N GLY A 69 -15.16 4.06 9.58
CA GLY A 69 -13.80 4.57 9.48
C GLY A 69 -12.96 4.28 10.72
N LEU A 70 -13.53 4.48 11.92
CA LEU A 70 -12.83 4.10 13.16
C LEU A 70 -12.49 2.61 13.19
N LEU A 71 -13.43 1.74 12.80
CA LEU A 71 -13.18 0.31 12.69
C LEU A 71 -12.11 -0.02 11.63
N ALA A 72 -12.09 0.70 10.51
CA ALA A 72 -11.08 0.52 9.48
C ALA A 72 -9.68 0.96 9.97
N PHE A 73 -9.59 2.06 10.72
CA PHE A 73 -8.34 2.51 11.32
C PHE A 73 -7.82 1.54 12.39
N THR A 74 -8.69 1.02 13.26
CA THR A 74 -8.27 0.01 14.24
C THR A 74 -7.83 -1.28 13.56
N TRP A 75 -8.53 -1.73 12.53
CA TRP A 75 -8.12 -2.88 11.74
C TRP A 75 -6.77 -2.66 11.05
N ALA A 76 -6.57 -1.52 10.40
CA ALA A 76 -5.29 -1.17 9.77
C ALA A 76 -4.16 -1.12 10.81
N LEU A 77 -4.42 -0.57 12.00
CA LEU A 77 -3.44 -0.54 13.07
C LEU A 77 -3.08 -1.96 13.54
N VAL A 78 -4.07 -2.79 13.83
CA VAL A 78 -3.86 -4.09 14.47
C VAL A 78 -3.38 -5.15 13.48
N MET A 79 -3.92 -5.19 12.27
CA MET A 79 -3.63 -6.24 11.29
C MET A 79 -2.54 -5.86 10.31
N ILE A 80 -2.32 -4.56 10.07
CA ILE A 80 -1.30 -4.09 9.14
C ILE A 80 -0.10 -3.53 9.90
N ALA A 81 -0.30 -2.56 10.77
CA ALA A 81 0.81 -1.85 11.40
C ALA A 81 1.52 -2.69 12.49
N LEU A 82 0.78 -3.29 13.43
CA LEU A 82 1.39 -4.03 14.55
C LEU A 82 2.26 -5.21 14.11
N PRO A 83 1.86 -6.08 13.16
CA PRO A 83 2.73 -7.17 12.72
C PRO A 83 4.02 -6.67 12.06
N ARG A 84 3.97 -5.52 11.37
CA ARG A 84 5.12 -4.93 10.68
C ARG A 84 6.12 -4.33 11.67
N LEU A 85 5.63 -3.78 12.79
CA LEU A 85 6.46 -3.35 13.92
C LEU A 85 7.02 -4.53 14.70
N TYR A 86 6.17 -5.50 15.01
CA TYR A 86 6.52 -6.69 15.78
C TYR A 86 7.56 -7.57 15.09
N LEU A 87 7.53 -7.63 13.75
CA LEU A 87 8.51 -8.36 12.94
C LEU A 87 9.73 -7.50 12.55
N GLY A 88 9.84 -6.24 13.01
CA GLY A 88 10.97 -5.37 12.68
C GLY A 88 11.10 -5.05 11.19
N LEU A 89 10.00 -5.08 10.45
CA LEU A 89 9.98 -4.86 8.99
C LEU A 89 10.05 -3.37 8.63
N HIS A 90 9.54 -2.50 9.51
CA HIS A 90 9.55 -1.04 9.35
C HIS A 90 9.73 -0.36 10.70
N TYR A 91 10.36 0.82 10.73
CA TYR A 91 10.35 1.65 11.93
C TYR A 91 8.95 2.22 12.20
N ALA A 92 8.62 2.47 13.47
CA ALA A 92 7.37 3.13 13.86
C ALA A 92 7.19 4.50 13.18
N SER A 93 8.29 5.24 12.98
CA SER A 93 8.29 6.50 12.24
C SER A 93 7.86 6.35 10.79
N ASP A 94 8.26 5.27 10.13
CA ASP A 94 7.99 5.06 8.70
C ASP A 94 6.52 4.72 8.45
N LEU A 95 5.92 4.02 9.41
CA LEU A 95 4.51 3.68 9.42
C LEU A 95 3.63 4.89 9.73
N LEU A 96 4.05 5.76 10.67
CA LEU A 96 3.39 7.03 10.95
C LEU A 96 3.48 7.99 9.77
N ALA A 97 4.64 8.08 9.11
CA ALA A 97 4.81 8.86 7.90
C ALA A 97 3.91 8.34 6.76
N GLY A 98 3.87 7.02 6.56
CA GLY A 98 2.96 6.39 5.60
C GLY A 98 1.49 6.66 5.90
N ALA A 99 1.08 6.59 7.16
CA ALA A 99 -0.27 6.91 7.60
C ALA A 99 -0.62 8.37 7.33
N ALA A 100 0.27 9.31 7.66
CA ALA A 100 0.08 10.73 7.41
C ALA A 100 -0.07 11.03 5.91
N ILE A 101 0.80 10.45 5.07
CA ILE A 101 0.72 10.57 3.61
C ILE A 101 -0.62 10.01 3.11
N GLY A 102 -1.01 8.81 3.55
CA GLY A 102 -2.28 8.18 3.16
C GLY A 102 -3.50 9.05 3.50
N VAL A 103 -3.53 9.64 4.70
CA VAL A 103 -4.59 10.57 5.13
C VAL A 103 -4.62 11.81 4.25
N VAL A 104 -3.48 12.47 4.03
CA VAL A 104 -3.40 13.70 3.23
C VAL A 104 -3.83 13.45 1.78
N VAL A 105 -3.33 12.36 1.17
CA VAL A 105 -3.68 11.97 -0.20
C VAL A 105 -5.17 11.65 -0.31
N SER A 106 -5.73 10.92 0.65
CA SER A 106 -7.16 10.57 0.65
C SER A 106 -8.06 11.80 0.82
N LEU A 107 -7.69 12.74 1.70
CA LEU A 107 -8.41 14.01 1.88
C LEU A 107 -8.32 14.91 0.65
N ALA A 108 -7.14 15.01 0.02
CA ALA A 108 -6.96 15.74 -1.23
C ALA A 108 -7.78 15.09 -2.35
N GLY A 109 -7.70 13.76 -2.47
CA GLY A 109 -8.43 12.96 -3.43
C GLY A 109 -9.94 13.14 -3.29
N ALA A 110 -10.49 13.11 -2.08
CA ALA A 110 -11.92 13.30 -1.85
C ALA A 110 -12.44 14.66 -2.35
N ARG A 111 -11.60 15.70 -2.35
CA ARG A 111 -11.99 17.03 -2.86
C ARG A 111 -11.74 17.21 -4.35
N LEU A 112 -10.68 16.60 -4.87
CA LEU A 112 -10.19 16.82 -6.24
C LEU A 112 -10.75 15.79 -7.24
N LEU A 113 -10.80 14.51 -6.87
CA LEU A 113 -11.20 13.41 -7.75
C LEU A 113 -12.61 13.56 -8.33
N PRO A 114 -13.65 13.97 -7.58
CA PRO A 114 -14.99 14.13 -8.14
C PRO A 114 -15.08 15.19 -9.26
N ARG A 115 -14.11 16.09 -9.32
CA ARG A 115 -14.02 17.14 -10.34
C ARG A 115 -13.32 16.68 -11.61
N LEU A 116 -12.62 15.54 -11.57
CA LEU A 116 -11.84 15.04 -12.70
C LEU A 116 -12.75 14.33 -13.71
N ALA A 117 -12.56 14.67 -14.99
CA ALA A 117 -13.21 14.02 -16.12
C ALA A 117 -13.09 12.47 -16.13
N PRO A 118 -11.93 11.85 -15.87
CA PRO A 118 -11.82 10.38 -15.86
C PRO A 118 -12.69 9.71 -14.79
N VAL A 119 -12.87 10.34 -13.62
CA VAL A 119 -13.71 9.79 -12.53
C VAL A 119 -15.18 9.83 -12.93
N LYS A 120 -15.61 10.93 -13.54
CA LYS A 120 -16.97 11.05 -14.10
C LYS A 120 -17.21 10.06 -15.23
N TRP A 121 -16.22 9.87 -16.11
CA TRP A 121 -16.26 8.88 -17.18
C TRP A 121 -16.40 7.45 -16.64
N ALA A 122 -15.59 7.07 -15.64
CA ALA A 122 -15.65 5.76 -15.02
C ALA A 122 -17.01 5.52 -14.33
N ALA A 123 -17.55 6.53 -13.64
CA ALA A 123 -18.88 6.46 -13.04
C ALA A 123 -19.99 6.31 -14.10
N ALA A 124 -19.88 7.05 -15.21
CA ALA A 124 -20.83 6.91 -16.33
C ALA A 124 -20.72 5.54 -17.01
N TRP A 125 -19.51 4.98 -17.14
CA TRP A 125 -19.31 3.64 -17.68
C TRP A 125 -19.93 2.56 -16.79
N ALA A 126 -19.77 2.69 -15.47
CA ALA A 126 -20.41 1.82 -14.48
C ALA A 126 -21.94 1.77 -14.66
N SER A 127 -22.56 2.92 -14.94
CA SER A 127 -24.01 2.99 -15.22
C SER A 127 -24.42 2.48 -16.60
N ARG A 128 -23.54 2.56 -17.61
CA ARG A 128 -23.85 2.16 -19.00
C ARG A 128 -23.70 0.67 -19.23
N GLN A 129 -22.70 0.03 -18.62
CA GLN A 129 -22.38 -1.38 -18.83
C GLN A 129 -21.99 -2.07 -17.52
N PRO A 130 -22.93 -2.28 -16.58
CA PRO A 130 -22.65 -2.90 -15.29
C PRO A 130 -22.06 -4.31 -15.41
N ALA A 131 -22.49 -5.08 -16.43
CA ALA A 131 -22.04 -6.46 -16.65
C ALA A 131 -20.53 -6.59 -16.89
N LEU A 132 -19.90 -5.59 -17.52
CA LEU A 132 -18.44 -5.57 -17.75
C LEU A 132 -17.70 -4.77 -16.69
N PHE A 133 -18.34 -3.74 -16.12
CA PHE A 133 -17.74 -2.89 -15.11
C PHE A 133 -17.38 -3.67 -13.85
N TYR A 134 -18.33 -4.42 -13.27
CA TYR A 134 -18.11 -5.11 -11.99
C TYR A 134 -17.01 -6.18 -12.01
N PRO A 135 -16.92 -7.09 -13.01
CA PRO A 135 -15.81 -8.04 -13.06
C PRO A 135 -14.46 -7.36 -13.28
N MET A 136 -14.38 -6.33 -14.13
CA MET A 136 -13.15 -5.56 -14.34
C MET A 136 -12.74 -4.80 -13.07
N PHE A 137 -13.69 -4.21 -12.37
CA PHE A 137 -13.47 -3.54 -11.09
C PHE A 137 -13.02 -4.53 -10.02
N PHE A 138 -13.61 -5.71 -9.96
CA PHE A 138 -13.21 -6.77 -9.03
C PHE A 138 -11.75 -7.17 -9.26
N VAL A 139 -11.34 -7.44 -10.51
CA VAL A 139 -9.95 -7.77 -10.84
C VAL A 139 -9.01 -6.62 -10.46
N ALA A 140 -9.37 -5.38 -10.82
CA ALA A 140 -8.56 -4.21 -10.47
C ALA A 140 -8.43 -4.02 -8.95
N MET A 141 -9.49 -4.26 -8.17
CA MET A 141 -9.45 -4.19 -6.71
C MET A 141 -8.66 -5.34 -6.11
N MET A 142 -8.76 -6.56 -6.66
CA MET A 142 -7.97 -7.71 -6.23
C MET A 142 -6.48 -7.45 -6.44
N GLU A 143 -6.10 -6.95 -7.62
CA GLU A 143 -4.73 -6.54 -7.94
C GLU A 143 -4.22 -5.43 -7.02
N LEU A 144 -5.07 -4.43 -6.70
CA LEU A 144 -4.72 -3.40 -5.73
C LEU A 144 -4.51 -3.99 -4.32
N ALA A 145 -5.35 -4.95 -3.91
CA ALA A 145 -5.25 -5.63 -2.63
C ALA A 145 -4.00 -6.52 -2.54
N THR A 146 -3.57 -7.12 -3.64
CA THR A 146 -2.31 -7.88 -3.74
C THR A 146 -1.11 -6.99 -4.08
N MET A 147 -1.24 -5.66 -4.02
CA MET A 147 -0.17 -4.71 -4.33
C MET A 147 0.44 -4.93 -5.73
N LEU A 148 -0.34 -5.35 -6.73
CA LEU A 148 0.12 -5.61 -8.09
C LEU A 148 1.23 -6.67 -8.15
N VAL A 149 1.25 -7.62 -7.21
CA VAL A 149 2.26 -8.69 -7.18
C VAL A 149 2.23 -9.49 -8.48
N ASP A 150 1.03 -9.86 -8.95
CA ASP A 150 0.84 -10.66 -10.16
C ASP A 150 1.28 -9.90 -11.42
N VAL A 151 0.90 -8.62 -11.53
CA VAL A 151 1.35 -7.75 -12.63
C VAL A 151 2.87 -7.58 -12.63
N ARG A 152 3.48 -7.40 -11.45
CA ARG A 152 4.95 -7.29 -11.34
C ARG A 152 5.66 -8.58 -11.72
N ALA A 153 5.16 -9.72 -11.27
CA ALA A 153 5.69 -11.04 -11.63
C ALA A 153 5.60 -11.26 -13.15
N LEU A 154 4.46 -10.95 -13.77
CA LEU A 154 4.28 -11.05 -15.22
C LEU A 154 5.28 -10.18 -16.00
N VAL A 155 5.49 -8.93 -15.58
CA VAL A 155 6.45 -8.02 -16.22
C VAL A 155 7.88 -8.53 -16.12
N VAL A 156 8.26 -9.18 -15.01
CA VAL A 156 9.59 -9.80 -14.87
C VAL A 156 9.74 -10.96 -15.85
N VAL A 157 8.74 -11.84 -15.93
CA VAL A 157 8.75 -12.98 -16.86
C VAL A 157 8.83 -12.50 -18.32
N LEU A 158 8.01 -11.51 -18.70
CA LEU A 158 8.00 -10.94 -20.05
C LEU A 158 9.30 -10.19 -20.44
N ARG A 159 10.11 -9.79 -19.46
CA ARG A 159 11.43 -9.19 -19.73
C ARG A 159 12.55 -10.22 -19.82
N GLN A 160 12.30 -11.44 -19.37
CA GLN A 160 13.24 -12.56 -19.39
C GLN A 160 13.00 -13.51 -20.57
N ALA A 161 11.84 -13.39 -21.25
CA ALA A 161 11.53 -14.00 -22.53
C ALA A 161 11.98 -13.10 -23.70
#